data_AF-A0A2E5IZL7-F1
#
_entry.id   AF-A0A2E5IZL7-F1
#
_cell.length_a   1.000
_cell.length_b   1.000
_cell.length_c   1.000
_cell.angle_alpha   90.00
_cell.angle_beta   90.00
_cell.angle_gamma   90.00
#
_symmetry.space_group_name_H-M   'P 1'
#
loop_
_entity.id
_entity.type
_entity.pdbx_description
1 polymer ?
#
loop_
_entity_poly.entity_id
_entity_poly.type
_entity_poly.pdbx_seq_one_letter_code
_entity_poly.pdbx_strand_id
1 'polypeptide(L)'
;MTKFFSTESVTSVVEAMTNAQKVLFVDTPSTEHLANCITELQAKCVECIVRDHHNVLDPQNPREEAIKEAAELVRNLADDAIISTRDENPACSLLMSAGEFTGVDAIVADPDPDGLLGVMKALDITYPELDSDAVILDGPRSEQTPERLSNFAMLLVKGMATLPPYNPKRPEIAENAKGGLFSQFVAATQGDAEAKSSLEAKVEQYEAGVAVAEGLVSKA
;
A
#
# COMPACT_ATOMS: atom_id res chain seq x y z
N MET A 1 -1.92 4.56 -17.96
CA MET A 1 -1.44 4.90 -16.61
C MET A 1 -0.73 3.64 -16.12
N THR A 2 0.59 3.59 -16.23
CA THR A 2 1.42 2.47 -15.75
C THR A 2 1.31 2.48 -14.23
N LYS A 3 0.67 1.46 -13.67
CA LYS A 3 0.18 1.54 -12.29
C LYS A 3 1.32 1.47 -11.26
N PHE A 4 2.43 0.78 -11.53
CA PHE A 4 3.53 0.67 -10.56
C PHE A 4 4.91 0.58 -11.21
N PHE A 5 5.90 1.18 -10.52
CA PHE A 5 7.33 1.18 -10.80
C PHE A 5 7.69 1.61 -12.24
N SER A 6 8.08 2.88 -12.43
CA SER A 6 8.69 3.35 -13.68
C SER A 6 10.21 3.28 -13.61
N THR A 7 10.90 3.54 -14.73
CA THR A 7 12.36 3.75 -14.70
C THR A 7 12.78 4.85 -13.71
N GLU A 8 12.01 5.93 -13.60
CA GLU A 8 12.27 7.01 -12.63
C GLU A 8 12.09 6.52 -11.18
N SER A 9 11.13 5.61 -10.93
CA SER A 9 10.96 4.97 -9.62
C SER A 9 12.19 4.13 -9.25
N VAL A 10 12.75 3.36 -10.20
CA VAL A 10 13.96 2.57 -9.98
C VAL A 10 15.12 3.46 -9.54
N THR A 11 15.41 4.52 -10.32
CA THR A 11 16.48 5.47 -9.99
C THR A 11 16.27 6.08 -8.60
N SER A 12 15.05 6.56 -8.31
CA SER A 12 14.75 7.23 -7.03
C SER A 12 14.92 6.30 -5.83
N VAL A 13 14.48 5.04 -5.94
CA VAL A 13 14.65 4.04 -4.87
C VAL A 13 16.13 3.74 -4.69
N VAL A 14 16.86 3.44 -5.76
CA VAL A 14 18.28 3.09 -5.69
C VAL A 14 19.11 4.24 -5.09
N GLU A 15 18.80 5.49 -5.43
CA GLU A 15 19.43 6.67 -4.84
C GLU A 15 19.09 6.83 -3.35
N ALA A 16 17.83 6.65 -2.98
CA ALA A 16 17.38 6.73 -1.59
C ALA A 16 18.01 5.65 -0.69
N MET A 17 18.34 4.49 -1.24
CA MET A 17 18.90 3.34 -0.52
C MET A 17 20.43 3.31 -0.46
N THR A 18 21.11 4.42 -0.76
CA THR A 18 22.59 4.48 -0.83
C THR A 18 23.30 3.99 0.44
N ASN A 19 22.67 4.09 1.62
CA ASN A 19 23.22 3.64 2.89
C ASN A 19 22.47 2.46 3.52
N ALA A 20 21.50 1.87 2.83
CA ALA A 20 20.76 0.71 3.32
C ALA A 20 21.61 -0.56 3.15
N GLN A 21 21.44 -1.52 4.05
CA GLN A 21 21.96 -2.87 3.93
C GLN A 21 20.85 -3.87 3.63
N LYS A 22 19.62 -3.58 4.07
CA LYS A 22 18.44 -4.43 3.91
C LYS A 22 17.21 -3.62 3.58
N VAL A 23 16.55 -3.94 2.47
CA VAL A 23 15.34 -3.29 1.99
C VAL A 23 14.22 -4.31 1.84
N LEU A 24 13.03 -3.97 2.34
CA LEU A 24 11.81 -4.74 2.15
C LEU A 24 10.93 -4.08 1.09
N PHE A 25 10.44 -4.86 0.14
CA PHE A 25 9.37 -4.49 -0.78
C PHE A 25 8.07 -5.14 -0.30
N VAL A 26 7.06 -4.33 -0.01
CA VAL A 26 5.72 -4.77 0.39
C VAL A 26 4.73 -4.35 -0.68
N ASP A 27 3.83 -5.24 -1.07
CA ASP A 27 2.73 -4.91 -1.97
C ASP A 27 3.23 -4.21 -3.26
N THR A 28 4.40 -4.63 -3.75
CA THR A 28 5.01 -4.05 -4.94
C THR A 28 4.89 -5.07 -6.06
N PRO A 29 3.93 -4.91 -7.00
CA PRO A 29 3.68 -5.93 -8.01
C PRO A 29 4.94 -6.28 -8.80
N SER A 30 5.14 -7.58 -8.98
CA SER A 30 6.27 -8.08 -9.77
C SER A 30 6.23 -7.55 -11.20
N THR A 31 7.29 -6.83 -11.58
CA THR A 31 7.48 -6.23 -12.91
C THR A 31 8.95 -6.27 -13.30
N GLU A 32 9.25 -6.06 -14.58
CA GLU A 32 10.63 -5.88 -15.05
C GLU A 32 11.35 -4.73 -14.30
N HIS A 33 10.62 -3.66 -13.97
CA HIS A 33 11.16 -2.53 -13.23
C HIS A 33 11.54 -2.90 -11.78
N LEU A 34 10.74 -3.70 -11.09
CA LEU A 34 11.10 -4.22 -9.77
C LEU A 34 12.34 -5.12 -9.84
N ALA A 35 12.39 -6.03 -10.82
CA ALA A 35 13.55 -6.89 -11.03
C ALA A 35 14.84 -6.09 -11.30
N ASN A 36 14.76 -5.03 -12.10
CA ASN A 36 15.88 -4.12 -12.35
C ASN A 36 16.30 -3.38 -11.06
N CYS A 37 15.34 -2.91 -10.26
CA CYS A 37 15.63 -2.26 -8.97
C CYS A 37 16.38 -3.20 -8.02
N ILE A 38 15.91 -4.44 -7.86
CA ILE A 38 16.57 -5.46 -7.04
C ILE A 38 17.99 -5.72 -7.54
N THR A 39 18.17 -5.87 -8.86
CA THR A 39 19.49 -6.08 -9.47
C THR A 39 20.46 -4.94 -9.16
N GLU A 40 20.01 -3.68 -9.27
CA GLU A 40 20.82 -2.50 -8.97
C GLU A 40 21.16 -2.37 -7.47
N LEU A 41 20.22 -2.70 -6.59
CA LEU A 41 20.43 -2.71 -5.14
C LEU A 41 21.41 -3.82 -4.73
N GLN A 42 21.29 -5.02 -5.28
CA GLN A 42 22.21 -6.12 -5.01
C GLN A 42 23.62 -5.85 -5.54
N ALA A 43 23.76 -5.15 -6.68
CA ALA A 43 25.05 -4.69 -7.17
C ALA A 43 25.74 -3.71 -6.19
N LYS A 44 24.97 -3.08 -5.29
CA LYS A 44 25.45 -2.24 -4.18
C LYS A 44 25.53 -2.99 -2.85
N CYS A 45 25.37 -4.32 -2.86
CA CYS A 45 25.38 -5.20 -1.69
C CYS A 45 24.24 -4.92 -0.70
N VAL A 46 23.06 -4.53 -1.21
CA VAL A 46 21.84 -4.39 -0.43
C VAL A 46 21.02 -5.68 -0.53
N GLU A 47 20.68 -6.28 0.60
CA GLU A 47 19.78 -7.43 0.71
C GLU A 47 18.35 -6.99 0.39
N CYS A 48 17.69 -7.71 -0.52
CA CYS A 48 16.33 -7.37 -0.97
C CYS A 48 15.34 -8.46 -0.55
N ILE A 49 14.34 -8.07 0.24
CA ILE A 49 13.24 -8.93 0.68
C ILE A 49 11.96 -8.51 -0.03
N VAL A 50 11.14 -9.44 -0.50
CA VAL A 50 9.87 -9.16 -1.18
C VAL A 50 8.72 -9.91 -0.51
N ARG A 51 7.63 -9.20 -0.25
CA ARG A 51 6.34 -9.72 0.21
C ARG A 51 5.25 -9.15 -0.69
N ASP A 52 4.69 -10.00 -1.54
CA ASP A 52 3.69 -9.62 -2.54
C ASP A 52 2.67 -10.77 -2.72
N HIS A 53 1.45 -10.45 -3.14
CA HIS A 53 0.38 -11.43 -3.37
C HIS A 53 -0.24 -11.34 -4.78
N HIS A 54 0.41 -10.62 -5.69
CA HIS A 54 -0.05 -10.38 -7.06
C HIS A 54 0.31 -11.48 -8.07
N ASN A 55 0.76 -12.67 -7.63
CA ASN A 55 1.13 -13.73 -8.55
C ASN A 55 -0.08 -14.31 -9.32
N VAL A 56 0.20 -14.88 -10.49
CA VAL A 56 -0.76 -15.67 -11.28
C VAL A 56 -0.17 -17.06 -11.53
N LEU A 57 -0.87 -18.11 -11.11
CA LEU A 57 -0.40 -19.50 -11.27
C LEU A 57 -0.83 -20.13 -12.60
N ASP A 58 -2.08 -19.87 -13.01
CA ASP A 58 -2.71 -20.39 -14.22
C ASP A 58 -3.13 -19.26 -15.18
N PRO A 59 -2.17 -18.68 -15.92
CA PRO A 59 -2.39 -17.50 -16.74
C PRO A 59 -3.30 -17.80 -17.95
N GLN A 60 -4.29 -16.94 -18.18
CA GLN A 60 -5.31 -17.07 -19.22
C GLN A 60 -5.09 -16.13 -20.41
N ASN A 61 -4.12 -15.21 -20.31
CA ASN A 61 -3.82 -14.22 -21.34
C ASN A 61 -2.35 -13.73 -21.28
N PRO A 62 -1.85 -13.05 -22.32
CA PRO A 62 -0.45 -12.61 -22.36
C PRO A 62 -0.03 -11.67 -21.23
N ARG A 63 -0.97 -10.90 -20.66
CA ARG A 63 -0.66 -10.03 -19.51
C ARG A 63 -0.42 -10.86 -18.26
N GLU A 64 -1.23 -11.89 -18.04
CA GLU A 64 -1.07 -12.80 -16.90
C GLU A 64 0.20 -13.65 -17.01
N GLU A 65 0.58 -14.07 -18.22
CA GLU A 65 1.89 -14.71 -18.45
C GLU A 65 3.04 -13.78 -18.05
N ALA A 66 2.99 -12.51 -18.46
CA ALA A 66 4.02 -11.54 -18.08
C ALA A 66 4.09 -11.31 -16.56
N ILE A 67 2.95 -11.36 -15.84
CA ILE A 67 2.91 -11.25 -14.38
C ILE A 67 3.60 -12.48 -13.75
N LYS A 68 3.27 -13.68 -14.23
CA LYS A 68 3.87 -14.93 -13.75
C LYS A 68 5.38 -14.96 -13.98
N GLU A 69 5.83 -14.63 -15.19
CA GLU A 69 7.25 -14.55 -15.55
C GLU A 69 7.99 -13.52 -14.69
N ALA A 70 7.40 -12.35 -14.45
CA ALA A 70 8.00 -11.33 -13.59
C ALA A 70 8.09 -11.80 -12.12
N ALA A 71 7.08 -12.49 -11.61
CA ALA A 71 7.10 -13.06 -10.27
C ALA A 71 8.19 -14.15 -10.13
N GLU A 72 8.36 -15.02 -11.14
CA GLU A 72 9.45 -16.00 -11.17
C GLU A 72 10.83 -15.33 -11.20
N LEU A 73 10.98 -14.27 -12.00
CA LEU A 73 12.21 -13.49 -12.05
C LEU A 73 12.55 -12.85 -10.69
N VAL A 74 11.59 -12.20 -10.05
CA VAL A 74 11.78 -11.58 -8.73
C VAL A 74 12.13 -12.62 -7.67
N ARG A 75 11.49 -13.80 -7.67
CA ARG A 75 11.84 -14.91 -6.75
C ARG A 75 13.27 -15.41 -6.92
N ASN A 76 13.79 -15.39 -8.14
CA ASN A 76 15.15 -15.83 -8.43
C ASN A 76 16.21 -14.76 -8.13
N LEU A 77 15.82 -13.49 -8.12
CA LEU A 77 16.72 -12.36 -7.86
C LEU A 77 16.81 -12.02 -6.38
N ALA A 78 15.67 -11.82 -5.71
CA ALA A 78 15.63 -11.39 -4.32
C ALA A 78 16.24 -12.43 -3.36
N ASP A 79 16.79 -11.95 -2.25
CA ASP A 79 17.41 -12.80 -1.22
C ASP A 79 16.34 -13.60 -0.44
N ASP A 80 15.16 -13.01 -0.26
CA ASP A 80 13.98 -13.65 0.32
C ASP A 80 12.72 -13.08 -0.33
N ALA A 81 12.02 -13.90 -1.13
CA ALA A 81 10.78 -13.49 -1.78
C ALA A 81 9.64 -14.47 -1.50
N ILE A 82 8.56 -13.95 -0.91
CA ILE A 82 7.26 -14.59 -0.87
C ILE A 82 6.34 -13.81 -1.80
N ILE A 83 6.00 -14.42 -2.92
CA ILE A 83 5.07 -13.88 -3.91
C ILE A 83 3.92 -14.88 -4.03
N SER A 84 2.83 -14.66 -3.30
CA SER A 84 1.67 -15.55 -3.27
C SER A 84 0.62 -15.11 -4.28
N THR A 85 -0.53 -15.80 -4.27
CA THR A 85 -1.75 -15.34 -4.93
C THR A 85 -2.70 -14.65 -3.94
N ARG A 86 -3.66 -13.88 -4.46
CA ARG A 86 -4.77 -13.29 -3.68
C ARG A 86 -5.72 -14.34 -3.10
N ASP A 87 -5.78 -15.54 -3.69
CA ASP A 87 -6.58 -16.65 -3.16
C ASP A 87 -5.93 -17.27 -1.91
N GLU A 88 -4.59 -17.37 -1.89
CA GLU A 88 -3.83 -17.91 -0.76
C GLU A 88 -3.64 -16.87 0.36
N ASN A 89 -3.30 -15.64 -0.02
CA ASN A 89 -3.13 -14.53 0.90
C ASN A 89 -3.89 -13.31 0.36
N PRO A 90 -5.15 -13.11 0.80
CA PRO A 90 -6.00 -12.02 0.29
C PRO A 90 -5.55 -10.59 0.60
N ALA A 91 -4.48 -10.41 1.37
CA ALA A 91 -3.88 -9.11 1.69
C ALA A 91 -2.38 -9.28 1.96
N CYS A 92 -1.56 -8.27 1.66
CA CYS A 92 -0.12 -8.32 1.90
C CYS A 92 0.25 -8.43 3.39
N SER A 93 -0.59 -7.92 4.29
CA SER A 93 -0.40 -8.09 5.74
C SER A 93 -0.41 -9.58 6.15
N LEU A 94 -1.05 -10.46 5.41
CA LEU A 94 -1.09 -11.91 5.71
C LEU A 94 0.18 -12.65 5.32
N LEU A 95 1.14 -12.00 4.67
CA LEU A 95 2.41 -12.60 4.24
C LEU A 95 3.53 -12.51 5.28
N MET A 96 3.26 -11.86 6.41
CA MET A 96 4.27 -11.56 7.41
C MET A 96 3.71 -11.58 8.83
N SER A 97 4.61 -11.81 9.78
CA SER A 97 4.29 -11.67 11.21
C SER A 97 4.47 -10.23 11.67
N ALA A 98 3.75 -9.85 12.74
CA ALA A 98 3.93 -8.56 13.38
C ALA A 98 5.40 -8.40 13.84
N GLY A 99 6.04 -7.32 13.40
CA GLY A 99 7.42 -6.97 13.77
C GLY A 99 8.53 -7.79 13.10
N GLU A 100 8.20 -8.67 12.15
CA GLU A 100 9.16 -9.51 11.42
C GLU A 100 10.31 -8.70 10.79
N PHE A 101 10.04 -7.44 10.42
CA PHE A 101 10.94 -6.60 9.66
C PHE A 101 11.34 -5.31 10.39
N THR A 102 11.25 -5.27 11.72
CA THR A 102 11.73 -4.12 12.52
C THR A 102 13.23 -3.82 12.35
N GLY A 103 14.01 -4.75 11.81
CA GLY A 103 15.44 -4.60 11.54
C GLY A 103 15.83 -4.26 10.09
N VAL A 104 14.87 -3.97 9.21
CA VAL A 104 15.19 -3.49 7.85
C VAL A 104 15.51 -2.00 7.86
N ASP A 105 16.38 -1.55 6.95
CA ASP A 105 16.78 -0.13 6.90
C ASP A 105 15.74 0.74 6.18
N ALA A 106 14.99 0.14 5.26
CA ALA A 106 13.94 0.81 4.52
C ALA A 106 12.86 -0.16 4.02
N ILE A 107 11.67 0.39 3.80
CA ILE A 107 10.54 -0.31 3.19
C ILE A 107 10.06 0.48 1.97
N VAL A 108 9.89 -0.20 0.85
CA VAL A 108 9.26 0.29 -0.37
C VAL A 108 7.90 -0.37 -0.48
N ALA A 109 6.83 0.41 -0.60
CA ALA A 109 5.48 -0.13 -0.69
C ALA A 109 4.60 0.63 -1.69
N ASP A 110 3.55 -0.02 -2.20
CA ASP A 110 2.48 0.68 -2.91
C ASP A 110 1.84 1.72 -1.97
N PRO A 111 1.72 3.00 -2.37
CA PRO A 111 1.02 4.03 -1.63
C PRO A 111 -0.50 3.85 -1.69
N ASP A 112 -0.99 2.72 -1.18
CA ASP A 112 -2.40 2.40 -1.01
C ASP A 112 -2.67 1.77 0.38
N PRO A 113 -3.93 1.46 0.73
CA PRO A 113 -4.24 0.83 2.01
C PRO A 113 -3.59 -0.54 2.24
N ASP A 114 -3.48 -1.43 1.24
CA ASP A 114 -2.91 -2.77 1.49
C ASP A 114 -1.41 -2.67 1.77
N GLY A 115 -0.69 -1.90 0.95
CA GLY A 115 0.71 -1.55 1.21
C GLY A 115 0.92 -0.89 2.57
N LEU A 116 0.05 0.05 2.97
CA LEU A 116 0.12 0.69 4.29
C LEU A 116 -0.05 -0.31 5.44
N LEU A 117 -1.09 -1.14 5.41
CA LEU A 117 -1.34 -2.10 6.48
C LEU A 117 -0.26 -3.20 6.53
N GLY A 118 0.28 -3.60 5.38
CA GLY A 118 1.45 -4.47 5.28
C GLY A 118 2.68 -3.86 5.96
N VAL A 119 3.02 -2.59 5.64
CA VAL A 119 4.13 -1.85 6.27
C VAL A 119 3.93 -1.71 7.77
N MET A 120 2.72 -1.36 8.22
CA MET A 120 2.39 -1.25 9.64
C MET A 120 2.70 -2.56 10.37
N LYS A 121 2.22 -3.70 9.86
CA LYS A 121 2.47 -5.00 10.45
C LYS A 121 3.95 -5.40 10.43
N ALA A 122 4.64 -5.14 9.31
CA ALA A 122 6.08 -5.37 9.18
C ALA A 122 6.89 -4.72 10.32
N LEU A 123 6.43 -3.55 10.79
CA LEU A 123 7.06 -2.72 11.83
C LEU A 123 6.45 -2.88 13.23
N ASP A 124 5.64 -3.91 13.47
CA ASP A 124 4.94 -4.16 14.75
C ASP A 124 3.92 -3.07 15.14
N ILE A 125 3.47 -2.28 14.17
CA ILE A 125 2.37 -1.33 14.36
C ILE A 125 1.08 -2.06 14.04
N THR A 126 0.37 -2.51 15.07
CA THR A 126 -0.83 -3.33 14.89
C THR A 126 -2.04 -2.81 15.65
N TYR A 127 -3.22 -3.19 15.18
CA TYR A 127 -4.49 -3.08 15.89
C TYR A 127 -5.30 -4.37 15.65
N PRO A 128 -6.27 -4.72 16.51
CA PRO A 128 -6.86 -6.07 16.52
C PRO A 128 -7.43 -6.54 15.17
N GLU A 129 -8.03 -5.63 14.40
CA GLU A 129 -8.71 -5.93 13.13
C GLU A 129 -7.84 -5.72 11.88
N LEU A 130 -6.54 -5.41 12.02
CA LEU A 130 -5.65 -5.03 10.91
C LEU A 130 -5.72 -6.03 9.74
N ASP A 131 -5.55 -7.32 10.02
CA ASP A 131 -5.54 -8.35 8.97
C ASP A 131 -6.91 -8.47 8.29
N SER A 132 -8.01 -8.46 9.05
CA SER A 132 -9.35 -8.54 8.48
C SER A 132 -9.73 -7.29 7.67
N ASP A 133 -9.30 -6.12 8.11
CA ASP A 133 -9.52 -4.87 7.40
C ASP A 133 -8.74 -4.83 6.09
N ALA A 134 -7.46 -5.25 6.10
CA ALA A 134 -6.61 -5.28 4.91
C ALA A 134 -7.26 -6.09 3.78
N VAL A 135 -7.79 -7.28 4.10
CA VAL A 135 -8.49 -8.15 3.12
C VAL A 135 -9.69 -7.45 2.47
N ILE A 136 -10.45 -6.64 3.23
CA ILE A 136 -11.61 -5.93 2.70
C ILE A 136 -11.19 -4.67 1.92
N LEU A 137 -10.14 -3.99 2.39
CA LEU A 137 -9.60 -2.78 1.76
C LEU A 137 -8.99 -3.05 0.38
N ASP A 138 -8.31 -4.19 0.22
CA ASP A 138 -7.77 -4.66 -1.06
C ASP A 138 -8.84 -5.30 -1.97
N GLY A 139 -10.00 -5.66 -1.39
CA GLY A 139 -11.16 -6.20 -2.10
C GLY A 139 -12.03 -5.18 -2.85
N PRO A 140 -13.20 -5.61 -3.36
CA PRO A 140 -14.11 -4.73 -4.08
C PRO A 140 -14.62 -3.57 -3.22
N ARG A 141 -14.65 -2.35 -3.76
CA ARG A 141 -15.18 -1.16 -3.04
C ARG A 141 -16.60 -1.31 -2.51
N SER A 142 -17.43 -2.13 -3.16
CA SER A 142 -18.80 -2.43 -2.70
C SER A 142 -18.85 -3.16 -1.35
N GLU A 143 -17.73 -3.75 -0.93
CA GLU A 143 -17.59 -4.48 0.33
C GLU A 143 -17.03 -3.63 1.48
N GLN A 144 -16.54 -2.42 1.18
CA GLN A 144 -15.97 -1.50 2.15
C GLN A 144 -17.09 -0.76 2.91
N THR A 145 -17.80 -1.48 3.78
CA THR A 145 -18.96 -0.98 4.52
C THR A 145 -18.71 -0.92 6.03
N PRO A 146 -19.46 -0.08 6.79
CA PRO A 146 -19.34 0.01 8.24
C PRO A 146 -19.60 -1.29 9.00
N GLU A 147 -20.33 -2.23 8.41
CA GLU A 147 -20.63 -3.54 9.02
C GLU A 147 -19.49 -4.54 8.85
N ARG A 148 -18.56 -4.28 7.92
CA ARG A 148 -17.47 -5.19 7.58
C ARG A 148 -16.10 -4.67 8.00
N LEU A 149 -15.90 -3.36 7.96
CA LEU A 149 -14.65 -2.72 8.35
C LEU A 149 -14.69 -2.24 9.79
N SER A 150 -13.53 -2.25 10.45
CA SER A 150 -13.36 -1.56 11.73
C SER A 150 -13.59 -0.06 11.58
N ASN A 151 -13.79 0.62 12.72
CA ASN A 151 -13.89 2.08 12.74
C ASN A 151 -12.62 2.76 12.18
N PHE A 152 -11.44 2.18 12.40
CA PHE A 152 -10.20 2.72 11.84
C PHE A 152 -10.19 2.58 10.33
N ALA A 153 -10.43 1.38 9.78
CA ALA A 153 -10.43 1.20 8.34
C ALA A 153 -11.52 2.03 7.64
N MET A 154 -12.69 2.21 8.25
CA MET A 154 -13.70 3.15 7.73
C MET A 154 -13.20 4.60 7.69
N LEU A 155 -12.46 5.04 8.71
CA LEU A 155 -11.83 6.38 8.69
C LEU A 155 -10.79 6.48 7.57
N LEU A 156 -10.03 5.42 7.28
CA LEU A 156 -9.08 5.40 6.17
C LEU A 156 -9.81 5.49 4.82
N VAL A 157 -10.85 4.67 4.59
CA VAL A 157 -11.66 4.69 3.36
C VAL A 157 -12.24 6.09 3.12
N LYS A 158 -12.89 6.67 4.12
CA LYS A 158 -13.49 8.00 4.01
C LYS A 158 -12.42 9.09 3.89
N GLY A 159 -11.31 8.97 4.61
CA GLY A 159 -10.16 9.86 4.54
C GLY A 159 -9.56 9.90 3.14
N MET A 160 -9.44 8.75 2.47
CA MET A 160 -8.96 8.66 1.08
C MET A 160 -9.87 9.44 0.11
N ALA A 161 -11.18 9.51 0.38
CA ALA A 161 -12.12 10.29 -0.43
C ALA A 161 -11.96 11.82 -0.25
N THR A 162 -11.27 12.26 0.80
CA THR A 162 -10.98 13.69 1.05
C THR A 162 -9.73 14.19 0.32
N LEU A 163 -8.95 13.29 -0.29
CA LEU A 163 -7.71 13.65 -0.95
C LEU A 163 -7.95 14.51 -2.20
N PRO A 164 -7.09 15.51 -2.47
CA PRO A 164 -7.17 16.27 -3.69
C PRO A 164 -6.90 15.35 -4.91
N PRO A 165 -7.56 15.60 -6.06
CA PRO A 165 -7.34 14.81 -7.25
C PRO A 165 -5.90 14.95 -7.75
N TYR A 166 -5.37 13.89 -8.34
CA TYR A 166 -4.03 13.90 -8.93
C TYR A 166 -3.94 14.91 -10.08
N ASN A 167 -2.91 15.76 -10.02
CA ASN A 167 -2.60 16.73 -11.07
C ASN A 167 -1.19 16.46 -11.61
N PRO A 168 -1.02 16.01 -12.87
CA PRO A 168 0.31 15.73 -13.44
C PRO A 168 1.27 16.92 -13.45
N LYS A 169 0.75 18.17 -13.39
CA LYS A 169 1.60 19.37 -13.32
C LYS A 169 2.05 19.70 -11.90
N ARG A 170 1.37 19.13 -10.90
CA ARG A 170 1.59 19.35 -9.46
C ARG A 170 1.33 18.06 -8.68
N PRO A 171 2.05 16.96 -8.99
CA PRO A 171 1.81 15.65 -8.38
C PRO A 171 2.02 15.67 -6.86
N GLU A 172 2.92 16.54 -6.39
CA GLU A 172 3.32 16.67 -5.00
C GLU A 172 2.14 17.00 -4.05
N ILE A 173 1.09 17.65 -4.55
CA ILE A 173 -0.07 18.01 -3.70
C ILE A 173 -0.80 16.74 -3.25
N ALA A 174 -1.11 15.85 -4.19
CA ALA A 174 -1.86 14.64 -3.91
C ALA A 174 -1.01 13.65 -3.11
N GLU A 175 0.28 13.53 -3.44
CA GLU A 175 1.22 12.66 -2.75
C GLU A 175 1.45 13.10 -1.30
N ASN A 176 1.70 14.39 -1.05
CA ASN A 176 1.87 14.91 0.31
C ASN A 176 0.59 14.79 1.14
N ALA A 177 -0.58 15.05 0.53
CA ALA A 177 -1.86 14.88 1.21
C ALA A 177 -2.11 13.42 1.61
N LYS A 178 -1.79 12.47 0.72
CA LYS A 178 -1.88 11.03 1.01
C LYS A 178 -0.91 10.61 2.11
N GLY A 179 0.35 11.02 2.03
CA GLY A 179 1.35 10.75 3.08
C GLY A 179 0.92 11.30 4.44
N GLY A 180 0.35 12.51 4.47
CA GLY A 180 -0.23 13.09 5.68
C GLY A 180 -1.42 12.30 6.24
N LEU A 181 -2.32 11.82 5.38
CA LEU A 181 -3.42 10.95 5.78
C LEU A 181 -2.92 9.64 6.40
N PHE A 182 -1.96 8.99 5.75
CA PHE A 182 -1.39 7.72 6.23
C PHE A 182 -0.66 7.89 7.56
N SER A 183 0.14 8.96 7.70
CA SER A 183 0.80 9.28 8.97
C SER A 183 -0.20 9.50 10.11
N GLN A 184 -1.29 10.23 9.87
CA GLN A 184 -2.37 10.41 10.86
C GLN A 184 -3.08 9.10 11.19
N PHE A 185 -3.33 8.25 10.20
CA PHE A 185 -3.93 6.94 10.41
C PHE A 185 -3.07 6.07 11.33
N VAL A 186 -1.77 5.96 11.04
CA VAL A 186 -0.80 5.23 11.86
C VAL A 186 -0.82 5.75 13.30
N ALA A 187 -0.69 7.07 13.50
CA ALA A 187 -0.72 7.67 14.84
C ALA A 187 -2.03 7.38 15.59
N ALA A 188 -3.17 7.48 14.91
CA ALA A 188 -4.48 7.19 15.48
C ALA A 188 -4.61 5.73 15.94
N THR A 189 -4.10 4.76 15.15
CA THR A 189 -4.08 3.34 15.54
C THR A 189 -3.17 3.06 16.72
N GLN A 190 -2.14 3.88 16.94
CA GLN A 190 -1.25 3.82 18.10
C GLN A 190 -1.79 4.57 19.34
N GLY A 191 -3.03 5.06 19.28
CA GLY A 191 -3.71 5.70 20.41
C GLY A 191 -3.56 7.22 20.47
N ASP A 192 -3.03 7.87 19.44
CA ASP A 192 -3.02 9.33 19.35
C ASP A 192 -4.45 9.86 19.13
N ALA A 193 -5.03 10.43 20.19
CA ALA A 193 -6.37 10.98 20.17
C ALA A 193 -6.49 12.22 19.28
N GLU A 194 -5.45 13.05 19.17
CA GLU A 194 -5.46 14.24 18.32
C GLU A 194 -5.44 13.84 16.84
N ALA A 195 -4.61 12.86 16.48
CA ALA A 195 -4.59 12.29 15.13
C ALA A 195 -5.95 11.68 14.77
N LYS A 196 -6.54 10.90 15.69
CA LYS A 196 -7.86 10.30 15.50
C LYS A 196 -8.95 11.37 15.30
N SER A 197 -9.03 12.37 16.16
CA SER A 197 -10.01 13.45 16.02
C SER A 197 -9.78 14.29 14.76
N SER A 198 -8.52 14.46 14.32
CA SER A 198 -8.21 15.12 13.06
C SER A 198 -8.75 14.35 11.84
N LEU A 199 -8.64 13.02 11.84
CA LEU A 199 -9.22 12.17 10.80
C LEU A 199 -10.75 12.24 10.79
N GLU A 200 -11.37 12.12 11.96
CA GLU A 200 -12.83 12.21 12.13
C GLU A 200 -13.36 13.56 11.61
N ALA A 201 -12.73 14.67 11.96
CA ALA A 201 -13.15 16.00 11.53
C ALA A 201 -13.03 16.20 10.00
N LYS A 202 -11.97 15.67 9.36
CA LYS A 202 -11.83 15.71 7.89
C LYS A 202 -12.96 14.96 7.20
N VAL A 203 -13.28 13.77 7.72
CA VAL A 203 -14.37 12.93 7.21
C VAL A 203 -15.72 13.62 7.38
N GLU A 204 -16.00 14.15 8.57
CA GLU A 204 -17.25 14.87 8.86
C GLU A 204 -17.43 16.08 7.92
N GLN A 205 -16.36 16.85 7.69
CA GLN A 205 -16.41 17.99 6.77
C GLN A 205 -16.75 17.55 5.33
N TYR A 206 -16.18 16.44 4.87
CA TYR A 206 -16.46 15.89 3.55
C TYR A 206 -17.92 15.42 3.45
N GLU A 207 -18.40 14.66 4.43
CA GLU A 207 -19.79 14.15 4.45
C GLU A 207 -20.81 15.29 4.52
N ALA A 208 -20.53 16.35 5.27
CA ALA A 208 -21.35 17.56 5.27
C ALA A 208 -21.43 18.21 3.88
N GLY A 209 -20.31 18.23 3.14
CA GLY A 209 -20.27 18.71 1.75
C GLY A 209 -21.10 17.85 0.80
N VAL A 210 -21.01 16.52 0.93
CA VAL A 210 -21.79 15.55 0.13
C VAL A 210 -23.29 15.72 0.40
N ALA A 211 -23.71 15.80 1.67
CA ALA A 211 -25.11 15.98 2.03
C ALA A 211 -25.73 17.27 1.44
N VAL A 212 -24.94 18.35 1.38
CA VAL A 212 -25.36 19.59 0.69
C VAL A 212 -25.57 19.33 -0.80
N ALA A 213 -24.65 18.62 -1.47
CA ALA A 213 -24.77 18.31 -2.89
C ALA A 213 -26.00 17.42 -3.20
N GLU A 214 -26.25 16.38 -2.40
CA GLU A 214 -27.46 15.53 -2.50
C GLU A 214 -28.75 16.34 -2.30
N GLY A 215 -28.73 17.26 -1.34
CA GLY A 215 -29.81 18.21 -1.09
C GLY A 215 -30.12 19.14 -2.26
N LEU A 216 -29.16 19.39 -3.15
CA LEU A 216 -29.35 20.17 -4.37
C LEU A 216 -29.93 19.32 -5.51
N VAL A 217 -29.47 18.09 -5.67
CA VAL A 217 -29.96 17.16 -6.70
C VAL A 217 -31.42 16.75 -6.42
N SER A 218 -31.78 16.51 -5.17
CA SER A 218 -33.15 16.16 -4.78
C SER A 218 -34.18 17.29 -4.95
N LYS A 219 -33.74 18.52 -5.19
CA LYS A 219 -34.59 19.71 -5.42
C LYS A 219 -34.66 20.14 -6.88
N ALA A 220 -33.89 19.51 -7.77
CA ALA A 220 -33.88 19.75 -9.21
C ALA A 220 -34.84 18.80 -9.93
#